data_AF-G3IF88-F1
#
_entry.id   AF-G3IF88-F1
#
_cell.length_a   1.000
_cell.length_b   1.000
_cell.length_c   1.000
_cell.angle_alpha   90.00
_cell.angle_beta   90.00
_cell.angle_gamma   90.00
#
_symmetry.space_group_name_H-M   'P 1'
#
loop_
_entity.id
_entity.type
_entity.pdbx_description
1 polymer ?
#
loop_
_entity_poly.entity_id
_entity_poly.type
_entity_poly.pdbx_seq_one_letter_code
_entity_poly.pdbx_strand_id
1 'polypeptide(L)' 'MRELHGAWLALPFHDPYRHELKKRYDITVIPKLVVVKQNGAVITNKGRKQIRERGLACFQSWVEAADVFQNFLG' A
#
# COMPACT_ATOMS: atom_id res chain seq x y z
N MET A 1 -16.50 -17.67 -7.23
CA MET A 1 -15.07 -17.30 -7.27
C MET A 1 -14.67 -17.03 -5.83
N ARG A 2 -13.71 -17.74 -5.24
CA ARG A 2 -13.28 -17.45 -3.85
C ARG A 2 -12.62 -16.08 -3.83
N GLU A 3 -13.05 -15.23 -2.93
CA GLU A 3 -12.53 -13.87 -2.76
C GLU A 3 -11.19 -13.97 -1.99
N LEU A 4 -10.08 -13.89 -2.71
CA LEU A 4 -8.73 -14.18 -2.17
C LEU A 4 -7.96 -12.93 -1.69
N HIS A 5 -8.58 -11.75 -1.77
CA HIS A 5 -7.89 -10.47 -1.61
C HIS A 5 -8.05 -9.83 -0.22
N GLY A 6 -8.86 -10.43 0.67
CA GLY A 6 -9.06 -9.96 2.05
C GLY A 6 -10.01 -8.76 2.16
N ALA A 7 -10.28 -8.33 3.39
CA ALA A 7 -11.23 -7.25 3.71
C ALA A 7 -10.60 -5.85 3.62
N TRP A 8 -9.97 -5.53 2.50
CA TRP A 8 -9.45 -4.18 2.23
C TRP A 8 -10.47 -3.29 1.52
N LEU A 9 -10.35 -1.98 1.74
CA LEU A 9 -11.16 -0.97 1.05
C LEU A 9 -10.70 -0.83 -0.41
N ALA A 10 -11.65 -0.50 -1.28
CA ALA A 10 -11.39 -0.15 -2.67
C ALA A 10 -12.02 1.20 -3.01
N LEU A 11 -11.38 1.95 -3.91
CA LEU A 11 -12.02 3.12 -4.50
C LEU A 11 -13.18 2.67 -5.41
N PRO A 12 -14.33 3.38 -5.40
CA PRO A 12 -15.36 3.19 -6.41
C PRO A 12 -14.79 3.29 -7.82
N PHE A 13 -15.35 2.55 -8.78
CA PHE A 13 -14.76 2.42 -10.11
C PHE A 13 -14.56 3.76 -10.83
N HIS A 14 -15.48 4.71 -10.65
CA HIS A 14 -15.46 6.04 -11.27
C HIS A 14 -14.85 7.13 -10.38
N ASP A 15 -14.22 6.78 -9.26
CA ASP A 15 -13.61 7.76 -8.36
C ASP A 15 -12.44 8.49 -9.06
N PRO A 16 -12.41 9.84 -9.03
CA PRO A 16 -11.35 10.63 -9.69
C PRO A 16 -9.96 10.34 -9.11
N TYR A 17 -9.86 9.93 -7.84
CA TYR A 17 -8.59 9.61 -7.20
C TYR A 17 -7.87 8.43 -7.84
N ARG A 18 -8.57 7.59 -8.61
CA ARG A 18 -7.94 6.52 -9.38
C ARG A 18 -6.84 7.05 -10.32
N HIS A 19 -7.08 8.19 -10.96
CA HIS A 19 -6.11 8.81 -11.86
C HIS A 19 -5.11 9.70 -11.11
N GLU A 20 -5.57 10.41 -10.08
CA GLU A 20 -4.71 11.27 -9.27
C GLU A 20 -3.63 10.46 -8.55
N LEU A 21 -4.00 9.36 -7.87
CA LEU A 21 -3.06 8.50 -7.16
C LEU A 21 -2.10 7.80 -8.12
N LYS A 22 -2.58 7.39 -9.31
CA LYS A 22 -1.72 6.83 -10.36
C LYS A 22 -0.61 7.81 -10.74
N LYS A 23 -0.95 9.09 -10.92
CA LYS A 23 0.02 10.15 -11.25
C LYS A 23 0.92 10.48 -10.05
N ARG A 24 0.33 10.69 -8.87
CA ARG A 24 1.04 11.07 -7.64
C ARG A 24 2.13 10.08 -7.24
N TYR A 25 1.89 8.79 -7.44
CA TYR A 25 2.84 7.73 -7.08
C TYR A 25 3.55 7.10 -8.29
N ASP A 26 3.47 7.74 -9.46
CA ASP A 26 4.15 7.32 -10.69
C ASP A 26 3.93 5.84 -11.04
N ILE A 27 2.66 5.42 -11.09
CA ILE A 27 2.28 4.03 -11.35
C ILE A 27 2.20 3.80 -12.86
N THR A 28 3.32 3.33 -13.43
CA THR A 28 3.45 3.04 -14.87
C THR A 28 3.09 1.59 -15.24
N VAL A 29 3.31 0.64 -14.33
CA VAL A 29 3.10 -0.80 -14.55
C VAL A 29 2.36 -1.42 -13.38
N ILE A 30 1.44 -2.34 -13.67
CA ILE A 30 0.70 -3.14 -12.69
C ILE A 30 1.11 -4.63 -12.76
N PRO A 31 1.01 -5.41 -11.67
CA PRO A 31 0.58 -5.02 -10.33
C PRO A 31 1.65 -4.25 -9.53
N LYS A 32 1.22 -3.23 -8.77
CA LYS A 32 2.07 -2.33 -7.97
C LYS A 32 1.49 -2.15 -6.57
N LEU A 33 2.36 -2.13 -5.56
CA LEU A 33 2.02 -1.80 -4.17
C LEU A 33 2.97 -0.70 -3.69
N VAL A 34 2.41 0.44 -3.32
CA VAL A 34 3.10 1.57 -2.71
C VAL A 34 2.63 1.67 -1.26
N VAL A 35 3.57 1.70 -0.34
CA VAL A 35 3.29 1.84 1.10
C VAL A 35 3.56 3.29 1.47
N VAL A 36 2.60 3.93 2.13
CA VAL A 36 2.62 5.35 2.46
C VAL A 36 2.27 5.58 3.92
N LYS A 37 2.76 6.68 4.48
CA LYS A 37 2.31 7.23 5.77
C LYS A 37 0.91 7.86 5.62
N GLN A 38 0.24 8.15 6.74
CA GLN A 38 -1.07 8.84 6.72
C GLN A 38 -1.04 10.18 6.00
N ASN A 39 0.07 10.92 6.08
CA ASN A 39 0.24 12.20 5.35
C ASN A 39 0.53 12.02 3.84
N GLY A 40 0.57 10.78 3.34
CA GLY A 40 0.86 10.45 1.94
C GLY A 40 2.34 10.42 1.57
N ALA A 41 3.26 10.56 2.53
CA ALA A 41 4.70 10.37 2.29
C ALA A 41 4.99 8.88 2.00
N VAL A 42 5.83 8.61 0.99
CA VAL A 42 6.13 7.24 0.56
C VAL A 42 7.15 6.59 1.49
N ILE A 43 6.78 5.42 2.04
CA ILE A 43 7.71 4.53 2.75
C ILE A 43 8.46 3.67 1.72
N THR A 44 7.74 3.10 0.75
CA THR A 44 8.34 2.30 -0.33
C THR A 44 7.42 2.22 -1.54
N ASN A 45 8.00 2.30 -2.74
CA ASN A 45 7.31 1.99 -3.99
C ASN A 45 7.62 0.57 -4.52
N LYS A 46 8.34 -0.23 -3.72
CA LYS A 46 8.76 -1.61 -4.03
C LYS A 46 8.01 -2.66 -3.21
N GLY A 47 6.84 -2.30 -2.65
CA GLY A 47 6.09 -3.15 -1.72
C GLY A 47 5.86 -4.57 -2.25
N ARG A 48 5.44 -4.68 -3.51
CA ARG A 48 5.26 -6.00 -4.18
C ARG A 48 6.52 -6.86 -4.16
N LYS A 49 7.69 -6.26 -4.47
CA LYS A 49 8.98 -6.98 -4.49
C LYS A 49 9.36 -7.42 -3.09
N GLN A 50 9.20 -6.54 -2.10
CA GLN A 50 9.54 -6.81 -0.70
C GLN A 50 8.67 -7.93 -0.11
N ILE A 51 7.36 -7.96 -0.38
CA ILE A 51 6.47 -9.06 0.02
C ILE A 51 6.97 -10.37 -0.59
N ARG A 52 7.26 -10.39 -1.89
CA ARG A 52 7.73 -11.60 -2.58
C ARG A 52 9.04 -12.14 -1.99
N GLU A 53 9.96 -11.26 -1.63
CA GLU A 53 11.32 -11.64 -1.21
C GLU A 53 11.43 -11.88 0.30
N ARG A 54 10.63 -11.20 1.12
CA ARG A 54 10.78 -11.18 2.59
C ARG A 54 9.53 -11.64 3.33
N GLY A 55 8.40 -11.84 2.64
CA GLY A 55 7.13 -12.18 3.26
C GLY A 55 6.73 -11.17 4.34
N LEU A 56 6.30 -11.68 5.49
CA LEU A 56 5.85 -10.86 6.62
C LEU A 56 6.95 -9.94 7.18
N ALA A 57 8.24 -10.31 7.06
CA ALA A 57 9.33 -9.53 7.65
C ALA A 57 9.47 -8.12 7.05
N CYS A 58 9.01 -7.88 5.81
CA CYS A 58 9.03 -6.52 5.25
C CYS A 58 8.09 -5.56 5.98
N PHE A 59 7.04 -6.08 6.61
CA PHE A 59 6.07 -5.27 7.33
C PHE A 59 6.69 -4.55 8.52
N GLN A 60 7.59 -5.22 9.27
CA GLN A 60 8.29 -4.62 10.41
C GLN A 60 9.06 -3.37 9.99
N SER A 61 9.84 -3.46 8.90
CA SER A 61 10.57 -2.31 8.35
C SER A 61 9.64 -1.19 7.89
N TRP A 62 8.44 -1.51 7.41
CA TRP A 62 7.47 -0.49 7.03
C TRP A 62 6.85 0.19 8.24
N VAL A 63 6.54 -0.56 9.30
CA VAL A 63 5.99 -0.03 10.55
C VAL A 63 7.00 0.88 11.23
N GLU A 64 8.26 0.47 11.32
CA GLU A 64 9.35 1.29 11.85
C GLU A 64 9.47 2.61 11.08
N ALA A 65 9.50 2.54 9.74
CA ALA A 65 9.59 3.73 8.90
C ALA A 65 8.34 4.61 8.94
N ALA A 66 7.18 4.06 9.33
CA ALA A 66 5.93 4.78 9.39
C ALA A 66 5.80 5.69 10.63
N ASP A 67 6.71 5.55 11.62
CA ASP A 67 6.64 6.22 12.93
C ASP A 67 5.26 6.05 13.60
N VAL A 68 4.61 4.91 13.38
CA VAL A 68 3.23 4.67 13.85
C VAL A 68 3.25 4.43 15.36
N PHE A 69 2.81 5.42 16.13
CA PHE A 69 2.17 5.15 17.41
C PHE A 69 0.87 4.40 17.14
N GLN A 70 0.74 3.18 17.67
CA GLN A 70 -0.37 2.24 17.46
C GLN A 70 -1.76 2.92 17.43
N ASN A 71 -2.33 3.13 16.24
CA ASN A 71 -3.69 3.64 16.04
C ASN A 71 -4.67 2.58 15.50
N PHE A 72 -4.24 1.33 15.37
CA PHE A 72 -5.14 0.24 14.99
C PHE A 72 -5.56 -0.51 16.25
N LEU A 73 -6.61 -0.01 16.90
CA LEU A 73 -7.40 -0.82 17.82
C LEU A 73 -8.01 -1.95 16.98
N GLY A 74 -7.70 -3.19 17.35
CA GLY A 74 -8.25 -4.40 16.73
C GLY A 74 -9.75 -4.53 16.91
#